data_AF-A0A7M5X514-F1
#
_entry.id   AF-A0A7M5X514-F1
#
_cell.length_a   1.000
_cell.length_b   1.000
_cell.length_c   1.000
_cell.angle_alpha   90.00
_cell.angle_beta   90.00
_cell.angle_gamma   90.00
#
_symmetry.space_group_name_H-M   'P 1'
#
loop_
_entity.id
_entity.type
_entity.pdbx_description
1 polymer ?
#
loop_
_entity_poly.entity_id
_entity_poly.type
_entity_poly.pdbx_seq_one_letter_code
_entity_poly.pdbx_strand_id
1 'polypeptide(L)'
;MFPRITNAFLFICLAACQVQVEGTRREAGYCFNYAMIPGSSIWKQYNGPAKPITDEDQYELLNKTCPYLMTGFGHNQTKTCCDGSQIKQLQKMFESFETLLGSCPACIENLMSYWCELACSPNQSLFYDSIMIGMGNYYITQNFAQGIFDSCRDVEFPGQRGQKAMNLMCDAAPDECTPEKFLTFIGNPSNGAPFSIIPQINETAINITMNNHQTISCGESFTDATGTFFEQCFCKDCRTSNRTAPTPPPEPKTKELVITINSSSNFPADEYLPYQQVITINFEGMIHKNILEKVLQLHKNISELVINQNGTEIQLDDICLKINGTCKIESVLQYFQMSQDNLDKCVTNIDEKCGPDSFGSRAEDWHDQILGCTRNPFTKSNGYYLKLPCLSTYNKGILPGRIFDGFQRTKYNITADALKIRLAIENSTLTEDFSKIKEFQKGLTTLVQNWANQSGATFNFTTSVEFMDPYPRTTIAPATTKATTTPSNGSKIMCCFPYMLLVLIAQFI
;
A
#
# COMPACT_ATOMS: atom_id res chain seq x y z
N MET A 1 -21.81 -8.75 -80.90
CA MET A 1 -20.63 -7.86 -80.96
C MET A 1 -20.03 -7.80 -79.57
N PHE A 2 -18.71 -8.00 -79.48
CA PHE A 2 -17.84 -8.07 -78.28
C PHE A 2 -17.98 -6.90 -77.28
N PRO A 3 -17.32 -6.92 -76.09
CA PRO A 3 -16.49 -7.99 -75.48
C PRO A 3 -16.85 -8.29 -73.99
N ARG A 4 -16.65 -9.51 -73.46
CA ARG A 4 -15.42 -10.00 -72.78
C ARG A 4 -14.66 -8.94 -71.95
N ILE A 5 -14.97 -8.87 -70.67
CA ILE A 5 -13.99 -8.43 -69.65
C ILE A 5 -13.71 -9.63 -68.75
N THR A 6 -12.44 -9.97 -68.74
CA THR A 6 -11.76 -11.14 -68.21
C THR A 6 -11.68 -11.18 -66.69
N ASN A 7 -11.76 -12.40 -66.18
CA ASN A 7 -11.18 -12.92 -64.94
C ASN A 7 -9.91 -12.20 -64.46
N ALA A 8 -10.07 -11.09 -63.73
CA ALA A 8 -8.95 -10.43 -63.02
C ALA A 8 -9.33 -9.88 -61.63
N PHE A 9 -10.59 -10.02 -61.20
CA PHE A 9 -11.05 -9.56 -59.88
C PHE A 9 -11.19 -10.66 -58.83
N LEU A 10 -11.02 -11.93 -59.19
CA LEU A 10 -11.13 -13.06 -58.25
C LEU A 10 -9.78 -13.51 -57.65
N PHE A 11 -8.67 -12.85 -57.98
CA PHE A 11 -7.33 -13.21 -57.47
C PHE A 11 -6.60 -12.10 -56.71
N ILE A 12 -7.21 -10.92 -56.51
CA ILE A 12 -6.57 -9.78 -55.81
C ILE A 12 -7.13 -9.59 -54.38
N CYS A 13 -8.11 -10.39 -53.93
CA CYS A 13 -8.60 -10.36 -52.54
C CYS A 13 -8.06 -11.46 -51.62
N LEU A 14 -7.13 -12.31 -52.06
CA LEU A 14 -6.49 -13.35 -51.22
C LEU A 14 -5.04 -13.04 -50.84
N ALA A 15 -4.51 -11.88 -51.21
CA ALA A 15 -3.20 -11.39 -50.80
C ALA A 15 -3.28 -10.16 -49.87
N ALA A 16 -4.44 -9.92 -49.26
CA ALA A 16 -4.57 -9.00 -48.14
C ALA A 16 -4.10 -9.73 -46.88
N CYS A 17 -2.81 -9.52 -46.55
CA CYS A 17 -2.22 -9.67 -45.23
C CYS A 17 -2.90 -10.71 -44.32
N GLN A 18 -2.49 -11.97 -44.44
CA GLN A 18 -2.41 -12.79 -43.23
C GLN A 18 -1.39 -12.08 -42.33
N VAL A 19 -1.83 -11.14 -41.50
CA VAL A 19 -1.12 -10.85 -40.26
C VAL A 19 -1.24 -12.15 -39.49
N GLN A 20 -0.24 -13.02 -39.62
CA GLN A 20 -0.01 -14.03 -38.60
C GLN A 20 0.14 -13.22 -37.32
N VAL A 21 -0.88 -13.25 -36.47
CA VAL A 21 -0.66 -13.05 -35.04
C VAL A 21 0.24 -14.23 -34.70
N GLU A 22 1.56 -14.04 -34.80
CA GLU A 22 2.51 -15.04 -34.34
C GLU A 22 2.14 -15.26 -32.88
N GLY A 23 1.63 -16.46 -32.59
CA GLY A 23 1.30 -16.85 -31.23
C GLY A 23 2.51 -16.61 -30.35
N THR A 24 2.28 -16.21 -29.09
CA THR A 24 3.35 -15.94 -28.15
C THR A 24 4.35 -17.09 -28.15
N ARG A 25 5.62 -16.78 -28.43
CA ARG A 25 6.69 -17.79 -28.46
C ARG A 25 7.01 -18.21 -27.03
N ARG A 26 6.83 -19.50 -26.72
CA ARG A 26 7.00 -20.08 -25.38
C ARG A 26 8.25 -20.95 -25.32
N GLU A 27 9.42 -20.31 -25.30
CA GLU A 27 10.71 -21.02 -25.37
C GLU A 27 11.70 -20.44 -24.35
N ALA A 28 12.59 -21.30 -23.83
CA ALA A 28 13.68 -20.83 -22.98
C ALA A 28 14.56 -19.82 -23.74
N GLY A 29 15.00 -18.76 -23.06
CA GLY A 29 15.75 -17.66 -23.66
C GLY A 29 14.89 -16.63 -24.40
N TYR A 30 13.56 -16.74 -24.35
CA TYR A 30 12.63 -15.75 -24.93
C TYR A 30 11.88 -14.96 -23.86
N CYS A 31 11.61 -13.71 -24.21
CA CYS A 31 10.86 -12.75 -23.43
C CYS A 31 9.42 -12.65 -23.90
N PHE A 32 8.59 -12.09 -23.04
CA PHE A 32 7.26 -11.61 -23.40
C PHE A 32 7.20 -10.08 -23.45
N ASN A 33 7.94 -9.40 -22.58
CA ASN A 33 8.02 -7.95 -22.50
C ASN A 33 9.48 -7.47 -22.58
N TYR A 34 9.67 -6.20 -22.97
CA TYR A 34 10.93 -5.49 -22.90
C TYR A 34 10.70 -3.98 -23.06
N ALA A 35 11.32 -3.18 -22.19
CA ALA A 35 11.13 -1.75 -22.04
C ALA A 35 9.73 -1.33 -21.55
N MET A 36 9.57 -0.05 -21.22
CA MET A 36 8.28 0.55 -20.85
C MET A 36 7.63 1.25 -22.04
N ILE A 37 6.29 1.32 -22.03
CA ILE A 37 5.56 2.21 -22.94
C ILE A 37 5.85 3.67 -22.51
N PRO A 38 6.32 4.54 -23.43
CA PRO A 38 6.67 5.92 -23.10
C PRO A 38 5.55 6.66 -22.37
N GLY A 39 5.88 7.31 -21.25
CA GLY A 39 4.93 8.08 -20.45
C GLY A 39 3.97 7.26 -19.58
N SER A 40 4.18 5.95 -19.44
CA SER A 40 3.34 5.07 -18.59
C SER A 40 4.18 4.18 -17.67
N SER A 41 3.51 3.49 -16.73
CA SER A 41 4.08 2.42 -15.90
C SER A 41 4.02 1.03 -16.54
N ILE A 42 3.46 0.89 -17.75
CA ILE A 42 3.17 -0.39 -18.39
C ILE A 42 4.39 -0.90 -19.17
N TRP A 43 4.69 -2.19 -19.04
CA TRP A 43 5.75 -2.83 -19.83
C TRP A 43 5.29 -3.11 -21.26
N LYS A 44 6.19 -2.89 -22.21
CA LYS A 44 5.91 -3.05 -23.63
C LYS A 44 6.08 -4.51 -24.04
N GLN A 45 5.10 -5.04 -24.76
CA GLN A 45 5.16 -6.39 -25.33
C GLN A 45 6.33 -6.54 -26.31
N TYR A 46 7.06 -7.63 -26.16
CA TYR A 46 8.24 -8.04 -26.91
C TYR A 46 8.38 -9.57 -26.86
N ASN A 47 7.92 -10.24 -27.91
CA ASN A 47 7.99 -11.70 -28.07
C ASN A 47 9.33 -12.15 -28.71
N GLY A 48 10.44 -11.54 -28.29
CA GLY A 48 11.77 -11.77 -28.87
C GLY A 48 12.75 -12.46 -27.91
N PRO A 49 13.98 -12.76 -28.36
CA PRO A 49 14.99 -13.37 -27.51
C PRO A 49 15.44 -12.42 -26.39
N ALA A 50 15.84 -12.99 -25.25
CA ALA A 50 16.47 -12.27 -24.15
C ALA A 50 17.71 -11.52 -24.62
N LYS A 51 17.82 -10.26 -24.23
CA LYS A 51 18.85 -9.35 -24.74
C LYS A 51 20.06 -9.33 -23.81
N PRO A 52 21.29 -9.29 -24.35
CA PRO A 52 22.47 -9.03 -23.53
C PRO A 52 22.39 -7.63 -22.92
N ILE A 53 22.94 -7.46 -21.73
CA ILE A 53 23.08 -6.14 -21.11
C ILE A 53 24.25 -5.43 -21.78
N THR A 54 23.95 -4.32 -22.47
CA THR A 54 24.96 -3.52 -23.20
C THR A 54 25.38 -2.26 -22.46
N ASP A 55 24.60 -1.87 -21.45
CA ASP A 55 24.81 -0.68 -20.63
C ASP A 55 25.33 -1.09 -19.24
N GLU A 56 26.46 -0.54 -18.82
CA GLU A 56 27.06 -0.83 -17.52
C GLU A 56 26.17 -0.36 -16.36
N ASP A 57 25.47 0.77 -16.53
CA ASP A 57 24.54 1.28 -15.53
C ASP A 57 23.37 0.29 -15.32
N GLN A 58 22.85 -0.28 -16.43
CA GLN A 58 21.83 -1.32 -16.35
C GLN A 58 22.36 -2.58 -15.65
N TYR A 59 23.61 -2.96 -15.90
CA TYR A 59 24.24 -4.13 -15.28
C TYR A 59 24.36 -3.95 -13.77
N GLU A 60 24.86 -2.81 -13.31
CA GLU A 60 24.95 -2.50 -11.88
C GLU A 60 23.57 -2.47 -11.22
N LEU A 61 22.60 -1.87 -11.92
CA LEU A 61 21.23 -1.79 -11.44
C LEU A 61 20.59 -3.18 -11.28
N LEU A 62 20.78 -4.07 -12.24
CA LEU A 62 20.29 -5.45 -12.15
C LEU A 62 21.02 -6.23 -11.05
N ASN A 63 22.34 -6.06 -10.94
CA ASN A 63 23.13 -6.71 -9.90
C ASN A 63 22.66 -6.32 -8.49
N LYS A 64 22.31 -5.05 -8.29
CA LYS A 64 21.77 -4.58 -7.01
C LYS A 64 20.34 -5.06 -6.74
N THR A 65 19.53 -5.20 -7.78
CA THR A 65 18.07 -5.40 -7.63
C THR A 65 17.66 -6.87 -7.70
N CYS A 66 18.32 -7.66 -8.56
CA CYS A 66 18.03 -9.07 -8.84
C CYS A 66 19.34 -9.86 -9.06
N PRO A 67 20.24 -9.91 -8.07
CA PRO A 67 21.61 -10.43 -8.25
C PRO A 67 21.68 -11.86 -8.77
N TYR A 68 20.71 -12.72 -8.42
CA TYR A 68 20.71 -14.12 -8.88
C TYR A 68 20.45 -14.27 -10.39
N LEU A 69 19.93 -13.24 -11.06
CA LEU A 69 19.74 -13.22 -12.52
C LEU A 69 21.04 -12.87 -13.28
N MET A 70 22.10 -12.47 -12.57
CA MET A 70 23.42 -12.16 -13.12
C MET A 70 24.15 -13.44 -13.55
N THR A 71 23.57 -14.15 -14.50
CA THR A 71 24.11 -15.37 -15.08
C THR A 71 25.05 -15.02 -16.24
N GLY A 72 26.23 -15.65 -16.30
CA GLY A 72 27.26 -15.37 -17.32
C GLY A 72 28.39 -14.44 -16.84
N PHE A 73 29.53 -14.46 -17.53
CA PHE A 73 30.71 -13.67 -17.13
C PHE A 73 30.66 -12.26 -17.74
N GLY A 74 30.21 -11.28 -16.95
CA GLY A 74 30.16 -9.86 -17.32
C GLY A 74 28.96 -9.44 -18.17
N HIS A 75 28.80 -8.14 -18.39
CA HIS A 75 27.59 -7.53 -18.96
C HIS A 75 27.14 -8.13 -20.29
N ASN A 76 28.06 -8.35 -21.24
CA ASN A 76 27.75 -8.87 -22.57
C ASN A 76 27.24 -10.32 -22.59
N GLN A 77 27.44 -11.08 -21.52
CA GLN A 77 27.03 -12.48 -21.42
C GLN A 77 25.76 -12.65 -20.59
N THR A 78 25.43 -11.68 -19.73
CA THR A 78 24.19 -11.65 -18.97
C THR A 78 23.03 -11.23 -19.86
N LYS A 79 22.03 -12.11 -19.98
CA LYS A 79 20.83 -11.87 -20.76
C LYS A 79 19.63 -11.63 -19.85
N THR A 80 18.77 -10.69 -20.22
CA THR A 80 17.58 -10.34 -19.46
C THR A 80 16.42 -9.94 -20.38
N CYS A 81 15.20 -10.03 -19.83
CA CYS A 81 13.97 -9.56 -20.46
C CYS A 81 13.53 -8.18 -19.98
N CYS A 82 14.40 -7.44 -19.30
CA CYS A 82 14.11 -6.07 -18.87
C CYS A 82 15.19 -5.06 -19.29
N ASP A 83 14.82 -3.78 -19.32
CA ASP A 83 15.76 -2.67 -19.47
C ASP A 83 15.97 -1.92 -18.14
N GLY A 84 16.89 -0.95 -18.13
CA GLY A 84 17.16 -0.14 -16.94
C GLY A 84 15.95 0.63 -16.41
N SER A 85 14.96 0.93 -17.25
CA SER A 85 13.76 1.67 -16.83
C SER A 85 12.80 0.79 -16.03
N GLN A 86 12.63 -0.48 -16.45
CA GLN A 86 11.87 -1.48 -15.70
C GLN A 86 12.54 -1.82 -14.37
N ILE A 87 13.87 -1.95 -14.34
CA ILE A 87 14.59 -2.24 -13.09
C ILE A 87 14.44 -1.07 -12.09
N LYS A 88 14.51 0.20 -12.55
CA LYS A 88 14.24 1.37 -11.69
C LYS A 88 12.82 1.37 -11.14
N GLN A 89 11.85 0.84 -11.87
CA GLN A 89 10.47 0.68 -11.40
C GLN A 89 10.39 -0.39 -10.30
N LEU A 90 11.07 -1.53 -10.46
CA LEU A 90 11.17 -2.57 -9.43
C LEU A 90 11.80 -2.03 -8.15
N GLN A 91 12.90 -1.28 -8.23
CA GLN A 91 13.57 -0.72 -7.06
C GLN A 91 12.63 0.14 -6.20
N LYS A 92 11.84 1.02 -6.84
CA LYS A 92 10.87 1.86 -6.11
C LYS A 92 9.80 1.03 -5.39
N MET A 93 9.37 -0.07 -6.01
CA MET A 93 8.43 -0.99 -5.40
C MET A 93 9.08 -1.76 -4.24
N PHE A 94 10.33 -2.20 -4.41
CA PHE A 94 11.09 -2.92 -3.40
C PHE A 94 11.39 -2.07 -2.15
N GLU A 95 11.68 -0.77 -2.29
CA GLU A 95 11.80 0.17 -1.16
C GLU A 95 10.55 0.13 -0.24
N SER A 96 9.37 -0.01 -0.85
CA SER A 96 8.11 -0.09 -0.12
C SER A 96 7.97 -1.43 0.61
N PHE A 97 8.35 -2.53 -0.03
CA PHE A 97 8.36 -3.85 0.60
C PHE A 97 9.37 -3.93 1.74
N GLU A 98 10.61 -3.45 1.55
CA GLU A 98 11.64 -3.39 2.59
C GLU A 98 11.14 -2.62 3.82
N THR A 99 10.41 -1.52 3.62
CA THR A 99 9.83 -0.74 4.71
C THR A 99 8.80 -1.54 5.52
N LEU A 100 8.07 -2.46 4.88
CA LEU A 100 6.97 -3.22 5.49
C LEU A 100 7.41 -4.59 6.05
N LEU A 101 8.36 -5.23 5.39
CA LEU A 101 8.71 -6.64 5.58
C LEU A 101 10.20 -6.86 5.88
N GLY A 102 11.01 -5.79 5.91
CA GLY A 102 12.47 -5.84 6.08
C GLY A 102 12.97 -6.38 7.43
N SER A 103 12.09 -6.63 8.40
CA SER A 103 12.47 -7.34 9.64
C SER A 103 12.78 -8.83 9.39
N CYS A 104 12.34 -9.40 8.27
CA CYS A 104 12.62 -10.79 7.89
C CYS A 104 13.27 -10.87 6.50
N PRO A 105 14.59 -11.15 6.40
CA PRO A 105 15.30 -11.15 5.12
C PRO A 105 14.78 -12.21 4.14
N ALA A 106 14.45 -13.42 4.61
CA ALA A 106 13.91 -14.47 3.75
C ALA A 106 12.59 -14.07 3.07
N CYS A 107 11.72 -13.33 3.79
CA CYS A 107 10.46 -12.83 3.22
C CYS A 107 10.72 -11.86 2.06
N ILE A 108 11.60 -10.87 2.28
CA ILE A 108 11.93 -9.87 1.27
C ILE A 108 12.58 -10.52 0.05
N GLU A 109 13.55 -11.42 0.23
CA GLU A 109 14.22 -12.10 -0.88
C GLU A 109 13.25 -12.92 -1.74
N ASN A 110 12.35 -13.68 -1.11
CA ASN A 110 11.32 -14.44 -1.84
C ASN A 110 10.36 -13.53 -2.60
N LEU A 111 9.98 -12.40 -2.01
CA LEU A 111 9.07 -11.44 -2.63
C LEU A 111 9.75 -10.69 -3.79
N MET A 112 11.02 -10.33 -3.63
CA MET A 112 11.82 -9.71 -4.69
C MET A 112 12.05 -10.70 -5.85
N SER A 113 12.33 -11.98 -5.56
CA SER A 113 12.52 -13.00 -6.60
C SER A 113 11.25 -13.24 -7.44
N TYR A 114 10.06 -13.16 -6.85
CA TYR A 114 8.79 -13.18 -7.58
C TYR A 114 8.74 -12.12 -8.69
N TRP A 115 9.08 -10.87 -8.34
CA TRP A 115 9.05 -9.74 -9.27
C TRP A 115 10.24 -9.73 -10.24
N CYS A 116 11.43 -10.12 -9.77
CA CYS A 116 12.61 -10.28 -10.60
C CYS A 116 12.41 -11.33 -11.69
N GLU A 117 11.84 -12.49 -11.34
CA GLU A 117 11.49 -13.52 -12.32
C GLU A 117 10.47 -13.00 -13.33
N LEU A 118 9.39 -12.38 -12.85
CA LEU A 118 8.33 -11.85 -13.70
C LEU A 118 8.85 -10.79 -14.68
N ALA A 119 9.70 -9.87 -14.22
CA ALA A 119 10.13 -8.73 -15.02
C ALA A 119 11.36 -9.01 -15.88
N CYS A 120 12.35 -9.71 -15.34
CA CYS A 120 13.72 -9.71 -15.86
C CYS A 120 14.25 -11.10 -16.23
N SER A 121 13.57 -12.19 -15.88
CA SER A 121 14.04 -13.55 -16.18
C SER A 121 14.29 -13.73 -17.68
N PRO A 122 15.41 -14.31 -18.12
CA PRO A 122 15.66 -14.59 -19.53
C PRO A 122 14.71 -15.64 -20.12
N ASN A 123 13.93 -16.32 -19.27
CA ASN A 123 12.96 -17.34 -19.64
C ASN A 123 11.50 -16.86 -19.42
N GLN A 124 11.26 -15.56 -19.28
CA GLN A 124 9.96 -14.96 -18.96
C GLN A 124 8.81 -15.49 -19.82
N SER A 125 9.05 -15.77 -21.11
CA SER A 125 8.00 -16.26 -22.01
C SER A 125 7.41 -17.61 -21.59
N LEU A 126 8.08 -18.41 -20.77
CA LEU A 126 7.57 -19.71 -20.33
C LEU A 126 6.38 -19.61 -19.37
N PHE A 127 6.31 -18.55 -18.57
CA PHE A 127 5.39 -18.47 -17.41
C PHE A 127 4.59 -17.17 -17.32
N TYR A 128 4.77 -16.22 -18.22
CA TYR A 128 4.04 -14.96 -18.19
C TYR A 128 3.24 -14.72 -19.48
N ASP A 129 1.98 -14.32 -19.36
CA ASP A 129 1.13 -13.96 -20.50
C ASP A 129 0.45 -12.61 -20.30
N SER A 130 0.15 -11.90 -21.38
CA SER A 130 -0.66 -10.69 -21.32
C SER A 130 -2.07 -10.98 -21.80
N ILE A 131 -3.06 -10.56 -21.02
CA ILE A 131 -4.47 -10.60 -21.40
C ILE A 131 -4.77 -9.41 -22.31
N MET A 132 -4.32 -8.24 -21.89
CA MET A 132 -4.43 -6.97 -22.62
C MET A 132 -3.35 -5.99 -22.12
N ILE A 133 -3.21 -4.86 -22.81
CA ILE A 133 -2.26 -3.81 -22.40
C ILE A 133 -2.54 -3.41 -20.95
N GLY A 134 -1.51 -3.54 -20.08
CA GLY A 134 -1.65 -3.23 -18.65
C GLY A 134 -2.26 -4.35 -17.80
N MET A 135 -2.43 -5.57 -18.33
CA MET A 135 -2.91 -6.72 -17.57
C MET A 135 -2.25 -8.03 -18.03
N GLY A 136 -1.76 -8.84 -17.09
CA GLY A 136 -1.16 -10.13 -17.43
C GLY A 136 -1.28 -11.19 -16.34
N ASN A 137 -1.22 -12.44 -16.79
CA ASN A 137 -1.20 -13.64 -15.97
C ASN A 137 0.24 -14.05 -15.69
N TYR A 138 0.53 -14.34 -14.42
CA TYR A 138 1.80 -14.92 -14.01
C TYR A 138 1.58 -16.33 -13.43
N TYR A 139 1.99 -17.33 -14.21
CA TYR A 139 1.82 -18.74 -13.90
C TYR A 139 2.96 -19.24 -13.00
N ILE A 140 2.61 -19.65 -11.79
CA ILE A 140 3.57 -20.07 -10.76
C ILE A 140 3.10 -21.37 -10.11
N THR A 141 4.05 -22.13 -9.56
CA THR A 141 3.70 -23.32 -8.78
C THR A 141 3.14 -22.96 -7.41
N GLN A 142 2.34 -23.87 -6.84
CA GLN A 142 1.92 -23.78 -5.44
C GLN A 142 3.11 -23.67 -4.49
N ASN A 143 4.21 -24.39 -4.75
CA ASN A 143 5.39 -24.36 -3.89
C ASN A 143 6.04 -22.97 -3.86
N PHE A 144 6.15 -22.32 -5.01
CA PHE A 144 6.70 -20.98 -5.08
C PHE A 144 5.79 -19.97 -4.36
N ALA A 145 4.50 -19.97 -4.67
CA ALA A 145 3.52 -19.08 -4.05
C ALA A 145 3.42 -19.26 -2.53
N GLN A 146 3.36 -20.52 -2.08
CA GLN A 146 3.26 -20.86 -0.67
C GLN A 146 4.53 -20.51 0.10
N GLY A 147 5.71 -20.74 -0.49
CA GLY A 147 6.99 -20.38 0.13
C GLY A 147 7.14 -18.87 0.36
N ILE A 148 6.75 -18.05 -0.62
CA ILE A 148 6.69 -16.59 -0.45
C ILE A 148 5.76 -16.25 0.72
N PHE A 149 4.52 -16.75 0.69
CA PHE A 149 3.52 -16.45 1.72
C PHE A 149 3.96 -16.89 3.13
N ASP A 150 4.47 -18.12 3.27
CA ASP A 150 4.88 -18.68 4.56
C ASP A 150 6.06 -17.95 5.16
N SER A 151 6.97 -17.44 4.32
CA SER A 151 8.10 -16.63 4.79
C SER A 151 7.67 -15.25 5.32
N CYS A 152 6.52 -14.73 4.89
CA CYS A 152 6.06 -13.37 5.18
C CYS A 152 4.89 -13.26 6.17
N ARG A 153 4.05 -14.29 6.30
CA ARG A 153 2.77 -14.19 7.04
C ARG A 153 2.91 -13.80 8.51
N ASP A 154 4.04 -14.10 9.14
CA ASP A 154 4.30 -13.89 10.55
C ASP A 154 5.11 -12.61 10.81
N VAL A 155 5.52 -11.89 9.76
CA VAL A 155 6.33 -10.68 9.87
C VAL A 155 5.55 -9.58 10.59
N GLU A 156 6.09 -9.07 11.69
CA GLU A 156 5.50 -7.93 12.39
C GLU A 156 5.71 -6.65 11.61
N PHE A 157 4.66 -5.84 11.57
CA PHE A 157 4.74 -4.53 10.96
C PHE A 157 5.71 -3.64 11.77
N PRO A 158 6.71 -3.02 11.13
CA PRO A 158 7.65 -2.14 11.82
C PRO A 158 6.93 -0.98 12.49
N GLY A 159 7.07 -0.85 13.80
CA GLY A 159 6.38 0.21 14.53
C GLY A 159 5.08 -0.23 15.20
N GLN A 160 4.64 -1.50 15.10
CA GLN A 160 3.42 -1.96 15.79
C GLN A 160 3.58 -3.35 16.41
N ARG A 161 3.44 -3.42 17.74
CA ARG A 161 3.60 -4.69 18.45
C ARG A 161 2.37 -5.57 18.25
N GLY A 162 2.58 -6.79 17.76
CA GLY A 162 1.51 -7.78 17.55
C GLY A 162 0.67 -7.57 16.29
N GLN A 163 0.96 -6.57 15.46
CA GLN A 163 0.32 -6.42 14.15
C GLN A 163 1.20 -7.03 13.08
N LYS A 164 0.65 -7.93 12.26
CA LYS A 164 1.36 -8.53 11.14
C LYS A 164 1.28 -7.62 9.92
N ALA A 165 2.38 -7.48 9.18
CA ALA A 165 2.43 -6.73 7.93
C ALA A 165 1.40 -7.28 6.91
N MET A 166 1.16 -8.60 6.95
CA MET A 166 0.17 -9.27 6.10
C MET A 166 -1.25 -8.70 6.27
N ASN A 167 -1.60 -8.15 7.43
CA ASN A 167 -2.92 -7.54 7.66
C ASN A 167 -3.14 -6.27 6.83
N LEU A 168 -2.07 -5.67 6.30
CA LEU A 168 -2.10 -4.50 5.43
C LEU A 168 -1.89 -4.87 3.96
N MET A 169 -1.33 -6.06 3.72
CA MET A 169 -0.92 -6.55 2.40
C MET A 169 -1.81 -7.67 1.88
N CYS A 170 -2.98 -7.85 2.48
CA CYS A 170 -3.94 -8.87 2.10
C CYS A 170 -5.32 -8.26 2.23
N ASP A 171 -6.06 -8.15 1.12
CA ASP A 171 -7.45 -7.63 1.13
C ASP A 171 -8.43 -8.66 1.72
N ALA A 172 -8.13 -9.17 2.91
CA ALA A 172 -8.88 -10.15 3.67
C ALA A 172 -8.66 -9.97 5.18
N ALA A 173 -9.51 -10.60 5.99
CA ALA A 173 -9.27 -10.68 7.43
C ALA A 173 -7.94 -11.42 7.72
N PRO A 174 -7.27 -11.13 8.86
CA PRO A 174 -5.95 -11.72 9.19
C PRO A 174 -5.90 -13.25 9.07
N ASP A 175 -6.96 -13.92 9.46
CA ASP A 175 -7.13 -15.38 9.47
C ASP A 175 -7.61 -15.95 8.11
N GLU A 176 -8.07 -15.10 7.21
CA GLU A 176 -8.54 -15.47 5.88
C GLU A 176 -7.53 -15.19 4.77
N CYS A 177 -6.34 -14.67 5.11
CA CYS A 177 -5.32 -14.39 4.12
C CYS A 177 -4.70 -15.69 3.58
N THR A 178 -4.61 -15.79 2.26
CA THR A 178 -4.04 -16.93 1.53
C THR A 178 -2.93 -16.46 0.59
N PRO A 179 -2.07 -17.35 0.08
CA PRO A 179 -1.07 -16.98 -0.93
C PRO A 179 -1.68 -16.25 -2.14
N GLU A 180 -2.83 -16.74 -2.63
CA GLU A 180 -3.56 -16.14 -3.75
C GLU A 180 -3.99 -14.70 -3.46
N LYS A 181 -4.59 -14.46 -2.28
CA LYS A 181 -5.04 -13.12 -1.88
C LYS A 181 -3.88 -12.15 -1.69
N PHE A 182 -2.79 -12.62 -1.09
CA PHE A 182 -1.57 -11.82 -0.91
C PHE A 182 -0.94 -11.46 -2.26
N LEU A 183 -0.75 -12.43 -3.15
CA LEU A 183 -0.15 -12.19 -4.47
C LEU A 183 -1.06 -11.33 -5.37
N THR A 184 -2.38 -11.52 -5.30
CA THR A 184 -3.35 -10.66 -5.99
C THR A 184 -3.29 -9.23 -5.46
N PHE A 185 -3.14 -9.05 -4.14
CA PHE A 185 -3.02 -7.74 -3.52
C PHE A 185 -1.80 -6.98 -4.06
N ILE A 186 -0.61 -7.60 -4.03
CA ILE A 186 0.61 -6.94 -4.51
C ILE A 186 0.64 -6.78 -6.04
N GLY A 187 -0.14 -7.58 -6.77
CA GLY A 187 -0.31 -7.48 -8.22
C GLY A 187 -1.27 -6.37 -8.67
N ASN A 188 -1.90 -5.65 -7.73
CA ASN A 188 -2.86 -4.58 -8.04
C ASN A 188 -2.17 -3.20 -8.14
N PRO A 189 -2.41 -2.42 -9.21
CA PRO A 189 -1.83 -1.07 -9.36
C PRO A 189 -2.17 -0.11 -8.22
N SER A 190 -3.37 -0.22 -7.64
CA SER A 190 -3.78 0.59 -6.49
C SER A 190 -2.93 0.32 -5.25
N ASN A 191 -2.20 -0.80 -5.20
CA ASN A 191 -1.29 -1.19 -4.13
C ASN A 191 0.19 -1.04 -4.52
N GLY A 192 0.49 -0.35 -5.63
CA GLY A 192 1.86 -0.05 -6.06
C GLY A 192 2.43 -0.95 -7.14
N ALA A 193 1.66 -1.92 -7.67
CA ALA A 193 2.06 -2.69 -8.84
C ALA A 193 2.19 -1.77 -10.08
N PRO A 194 3.07 -2.07 -11.04
CA PRO A 194 3.22 -1.26 -12.24
C PRO A 194 1.97 -1.28 -13.14
N PHE A 195 1.28 -2.41 -13.16
CA PHE A 195 0.02 -2.69 -13.85
C PHE A 195 -0.58 -3.98 -13.26
N SER A 196 -1.77 -4.41 -13.71
CA SER A 196 -2.46 -5.56 -13.12
C SER A 196 -1.75 -6.88 -13.42
N ILE A 197 -1.20 -7.50 -12.39
CA ILE A 197 -0.62 -8.85 -12.43
C ILE A 197 -1.55 -9.81 -11.68
N ILE A 198 -2.01 -10.83 -12.40
CA ILE A 198 -2.91 -11.84 -11.86
C ILE A 198 -2.07 -13.11 -11.62
N PRO A 199 -1.86 -13.53 -10.36
CA PRO A 199 -1.22 -14.81 -10.10
C PRO A 199 -2.11 -15.95 -10.61
N GLN A 200 -1.49 -16.97 -11.19
CA GLN A 200 -2.15 -18.19 -11.64
C GLN A 200 -1.43 -19.37 -10.98
N ILE A 201 -1.91 -19.78 -9.80
CA ILE A 201 -1.23 -20.77 -8.95
C ILE A 201 -1.66 -22.19 -9.33
N ASN A 202 -0.73 -23.00 -9.84
CA ASN A 202 -1.01 -24.36 -10.32
C ASN A 202 -2.10 -24.47 -11.41
N GLU A 203 -2.45 -23.35 -12.05
CA GLU A 203 -3.41 -23.32 -13.15
C GLU A 203 -2.74 -23.76 -14.46
N THR A 204 -3.39 -24.67 -15.17
CA THR A 204 -2.87 -25.20 -16.43
C THR A 204 -3.22 -24.28 -17.60
N ALA A 205 -2.24 -23.94 -18.43
CA ALA A 205 -2.44 -23.20 -19.66
C ALA A 205 -1.64 -23.83 -20.81
N ILE A 206 -2.11 -23.64 -22.05
CA ILE A 206 -1.50 -24.24 -23.24
C ILE A 206 -0.08 -23.68 -23.42
N ASN A 207 0.91 -24.57 -23.55
CA ASN A 207 2.32 -24.24 -23.77
C ASN A 207 2.94 -23.33 -22.69
N ILE A 208 2.39 -23.32 -21.48
CA ILE A 208 2.95 -22.62 -20.32
C ILE A 208 3.71 -23.62 -19.44
N THR A 209 4.92 -23.24 -19.04
CA THR A 209 5.69 -23.92 -17.98
C THR A 209 5.71 -23.00 -16.78
N MET A 210 4.99 -23.37 -15.72
CA MET A 210 4.89 -22.58 -14.50
C MET A 210 6.27 -22.29 -13.89
N ASN A 211 6.44 -21.08 -13.37
CA ASN A 211 7.64 -20.74 -12.63
C ASN A 211 7.66 -21.44 -11.28
N ASN A 212 8.76 -22.13 -11.00
CA ASN A 212 9.00 -22.87 -9.76
C ASN A 212 10.31 -22.42 -9.09
N HIS A 213 10.55 -21.10 -9.08
CA HIS A 213 11.72 -20.53 -8.41
C HIS A 213 11.76 -20.96 -6.94
N GLN A 214 12.95 -21.32 -6.46
CA GLN A 214 13.14 -21.85 -5.11
C GLN A 214 12.98 -20.73 -4.08
N THR A 215 12.29 -21.02 -2.98
CA THR A 215 12.12 -20.08 -1.87
C THR A 215 13.01 -20.42 -0.69
N ILE A 216 13.30 -19.40 0.10
CA ILE A 216 14.07 -19.47 1.34
C ILE A 216 13.09 -19.56 2.51
N SER A 217 13.29 -20.55 3.39
CA SER A 217 12.50 -20.66 4.62
C SER A 217 12.86 -19.53 5.60
N CYS A 218 11.86 -18.90 6.23
CA CYS A 218 12.13 -17.86 7.22
C CYS A 218 12.86 -18.35 8.48
N GLY A 219 12.84 -19.67 8.72
CA GLY A 219 13.52 -20.32 9.84
C GLY A 219 14.96 -20.73 9.52
N GLU A 220 15.47 -20.43 8.33
CA GLU A 220 16.82 -20.81 7.88
C GLU A 220 17.67 -19.58 7.58
N SER A 221 18.98 -19.72 7.76
CA SER A 221 19.96 -18.70 7.34
C SER A 221 20.40 -18.98 5.91
N PHE A 222 20.77 -17.96 5.16
CA PHE A 222 21.17 -18.10 3.76
C PHE A 222 22.27 -17.11 3.38
N THR A 223 22.89 -17.32 2.23
CA THR A 223 23.77 -16.35 1.58
C THR A 223 23.16 -16.01 0.23
N ASP A 224 22.97 -14.73 -0.03
CA ASP A 224 22.39 -14.28 -1.29
C ASP A 224 23.38 -14.44 -2.46
N ALA A 225 22.94 -14.09 -3.66
CA ALA A 225 23.79 -14.14 -4.84
C ALA A 225 24.94 -13.11 -4.84
N THR A 226 24.93 -12.12 -3.94
CA THR A 226 26.04 -11.16 -3.77
C THR A 226 27.12 -11.67 -2.81
N GLY A 227 26.87 -12.78 -2.11
CA GLY A 227 27.76 -13.33 -1.08
C GLY A 227 27.49 -12.74 0.32
N THR A 228 26.41 -11.99 0.48
CA THR A 228 25.98 -11.43 1.76
C THR A 228 25.26 -12.49 2.58
N PHE A 229 25.73 -12.72 3.81
CA PHE A 229 25.13 -13.68 4.74
C PHE A 229 23.97 -13.04 5.51
N PHE A 230 22.84 -13.73 5.54
CA PHE A 230 21.65 -13.36 6.29
C PHE A 230 21.28 -14.46 7.29
N GLU A 231 21.13 -14.07 8.56
CA GLU A 231 20.60 -14.95 9.60
C GLU A 231 19.09 -15.20 9.39
N GLN A 232 18.61 -16.31 9.93
CA GLN A 232 17.17 -16.61 10.01
C GLN A 232 16.36 -15.45 10.66
N CYS A 233 15.08 -15.34 10.33
CA CYS A 233 14.21 -14.28 10.85
C CYS A 233 14.01 -14.43 12.36
N PHE A 234 13.58 -13.39 13.08
CA PHE A 234 13.27 -13.53 14.51
C PHE A 234 12.00 -14.37 14.73
N CYS A 235 11.88 -15.04 15.87
CA CYS A 235 10.73 -15.89 16.20
C CYS A 235 9.39 -15.12 16.23
N LYS A 236 9.43 -13.81 16.47
CA LYS A 236 8.26 -12.92 16.38
C LYS A 236 7.80 -12.68 14.93
N ASP A 237 8.72 -12.77 13.98
CA ASP A 237 8.54 -12.53 12.53
C ASP A 237 8.40 -13.85 11.75
N CYS A 238 8.73 -14.99 12.37
CA CYS A 238 8.70 -16.32 11.76
C CYS A 238 8.52 -17.39 12.83
N ARG A 239 7.37 -18.08 12.84
CA ARG A 239 7.05 -19.09 13.86
C ARG A 239 7.94 -20.34 13.84
N THR A 240 8.61 -20.62 12.72
CA THR A 240 9.52 -21.76 12.58
C THR A 240 10.96 -21.41 12.97
N SER A 241 11.25 -20.12 13.24
CA SER A 241 12.57 -19.68 13.67
C SER A 241 12.75 -19.78 15.18
N ASN A 242 13.94 -20.20 15.58
CA ASN A 242 14.36 -20.23 16.98
C ASN A 242 15.18 -18.98 17.39
N ARG A 243 15.36 -18.00 16.51
CA ARG A 243 16.17 -16.79 16.79
C ARG A 243 15.37 -15.81 17.62
N THR A 244 15.85 -15.48 18.80
CA THR A 244 15.23 -14.46 19.65
C THR A 244 15.68 -13.08 19.23
N ALA A 245 14.75 -12.12 19.26
CA ALA A 245 15.09 -10.72 19.06
C ALA A 245 16.02 -10.25 20.20
N PRO A 246 17.07 -9.46 19.90
CA PRO A 246 17.81 -8.76 20.93
C PRO A 246 16.81 -7.99 21.80
N THR A 247 17.01 -7.98 23.11
CA THR A 247 16.26 -7.05 23.97
C THR A 247 16.54 -5.64 23.45
N PRO A 248 15.51 -4.87 23.03
CA PRO A 248 15.74 -3.53 22.52
C PRO A 248 16.49 -2.74 23.61
N PRO A 249 17.50 -1.92 23.24
CA PRO A 249 18.11 -1.01 24.19
C PRO A 249 16.99 -0.18 24.85
N PRO A 250 17.11 0.18 26.14
CA PRO A 250 16.10 0.99 26.80
C PRO A 250 15.92 2.27 25.98
N GLU A 251 14.76 2.39 25.33
CA GLU A 251 14.47 3.54 24.47
C GLU A 251 14.58 4.82 25.30
N PRO A 252 15.12 5.92 24.72
CA PRO A 252 15.08 7.21 25.39
C PRO A 252 13.63 7.52 25.75
N LYS A 253 13.36 7.65 27.06
CA LYS A 253 12.02 7.88 27.64
C LYS A 253 11.51 9.26 27.22
N THR A 254 11.09 9.37 25.98
CA THR A 254 10.42 10.55 25.45
C THR A 254 9.03 10.56 26.04
N LYS A 255 8.59 11.69 26.60
CA LYS A 255 7.21 11.87 27.02
C LYS A 255 6.43 12.60 25.95
N GLU A 256 5.12 12.45 25.97
CA GLU A 256 4.21 13.13 25.06
C GLU A 256 3.02 13.69 25.82
N LEU A 257 2.57 14.88 25.40
CA LEU A 257 1.26 15.40 25.76
C LEU A 257 0.24 14.77 24.82
N VAL A 258 -0.77 14.11 25.38
CA VAL A 258 -1.79 13.40 24.62
C VAL A 258 -3.14 14.06 24.86
N ILE A 259 -3.82 14.40 23.77
CA ILE A 259 -5.22 14.84 23.79
C ILE A 259 -6.03 13.72 23.14
N THR A 260 -6.91 13.10 23.91
CA THR A 260 -7.87 12.12 23.38
C THR A 260 -9.21 12.81 23.23
N ILE A 261 -9.80 12.77 22.04
CA ILE A 261 -11.07 13.40 21.70
C ILE A 261 -12.05 12.31 21.31
N ASN A 262 -13.19 12.25 21.98
CA ASN A 262 -14.28 11.34 21.65
C ASN A 262 -15.61 12.11 21.64
N SER A 263 -16.70 11.41 21.36
CA SER A 263 -18.05 11.98 21.34
C SER A 263 -19.00 11.10 22.13
N SER A 264 -19.88 11.73 22.91
CA SER A 264 -21.02 11.04 23.53
C SER A 264 -22.16 10.81 22.54
N SER A 265 -22.17 11.53 21.43
CA SER A 265 -23.17 11.40 20.37
C SER A 265 -22.77 10.33 19.38
N ASN A 266 -23.75 9.50 19.01
CA ASN A 266 -23.60 8.53 17.94
C ASN A 266 -23.76 9.24 16.59
N PHE A 267 -22.71 9.28 15.78
CA PHE A 267 -22.78 9.84 14.44
C PHE A 267 -23.33 8.78 13.47
N PRO A 268 -24.22 9.14 12.54
CA PRO A 268 -24.61 8.23 11.48
C PRO A 268 -23.37 7.85 10.66
N ALA A 269 -23.35 6.61 10.16
CA ALA A 269 -22.30 6.16 9.25
C ALA A 269 -22.25 7.07 8.02
N ASP A 270 -21.05 7.50 7.63
CA ASP A 270 -20.81 8.15 6.36
C ASP A 270 -20.54 7.06 5.31
N GLU A 271 -21.53 6.82 4.45
CA GLU A 271 -21.50 5.76 3.46
C GLU A 271 -20.67 6.17 2.24
N TYR A 272 -19.52 5.53 2.06
CA TYR A 272 -18.61 5.83 0.97
C TYR A 272 -18.55 4.68 -0.04
N LEU A 273 -18.93 4.92 -1.29
CA LEU A 273 -18.70 4.01 -2.41
C LEU A 273 -17.44 4.43 -3.18
N PRO A 274 -16.33 3.66 -3.10
CA PRO A 274 -15.13 3.96 -3.87
C PRO A 274 -15.38 3.85 -5.37
N TYR A 275 -14.69 4.66 -6.15
CA TYR A 275 -14.87 4.71 -7.60
C TYR A 275 -14.63 3.33 -8.25
N GLN A 276 -15.54 2.93 -9.15
CA GLN A 276 -15.56 1.62 -9.82
C GLN A 276 -15.62 0.39 -8.90
N GLN A 277 -15.95 0.57 -7.61
CA GLN A 277 -16.19 -0.52 -6.69
C GLN A 277 -17.68 -0.81 -6.53
N VAL A 278 -18.00 -2.02 -6.06
CA VAL A 278 -19.38 -2.46 -5.77
C VAL A 278 -19.64 -2.61 -4.27
N ILE A 279 -18.67 -2.23 -3.44
CA ILE A 279 -18.73 -2.36 -1.99
C ILE A 279 -18.72 -0.97 -1.39
N THR A 280 -19.79 -0.64 -0.67
CA THR A 280 -19.86 0.54 0.21
C THR A 280 -19.05 0.29 1.47
N ILE A 281 -18.27 1.29 1.87
CA ILE A 281 -17.50 1.34 3.11
C ILE A 281 -18.12 2.39 4.03
N ASN A 282 -18.48 1.99 5.23
CA ASN A 282 -19.05 2.87 6.25
C ASN A 282 -17.93 3.46 7.11
N PHE A 283 -17.90 4.79 7.16
CA PHE A 283 -17.06 5.53 8.10
C PHE A 283 -17.87 5.82 9.36
N GLU A 284 -17.43 5.25 10.48
CA GLU A 284 -18.14 5.27 11.75
C GLU A 284 -17.31 5.91 12.87
N GLY A 285 -17.96 6.20 13.99
CA GLY A 285 -17.31 6.77 15.17
C GLY A 285 -16.86 8.22 14.93
N MET A 286 -15.58 8.50 15.15
CA MET A 286 -15.02 9.86 15.07
C MET A 286 -14.44 10.23 13.70
N ILE A 287 -14.55 9.34 12.69
CA ILE A 287 -13.93 9.52 11.37
C ILE A 287 -14.91 10.19 10.39
N HIS A 288 -15.26 11.45 10.65
CA HIS A 288 -16.11 12.26 9.76
C HIS A 288 -15.41 13.55 9.36
N LYS A 289 -15.58 13.98 8.11
CA LYS A 289 -14.89 15.17 7.57
C LYS A 289 -15.08 16.43 8.44
N ASN A 290 -16.32 16.70 8.86
CA ASN A 290 -16.64 17.85 9.71
C ASN A 290 -15.97 17.80 11.09
N ILE A 291 -15.72 16.61 11.65
CA ILE A 291 -14.96 16.43 12.88
C ILE A 291 -13.48 16.70 12.60
N LEU A 292 -12.93 16.13 11.53
CA LEU A 292 -11.54 16.34 11.12
C LEU A 292 -11.22 17.82 10.89
N GLU A 293 -12.12 18.57 10.25
CA GLU A 293 -11.99 20.03 10.06
C GLU A 293 -11.93 20.78 11.41
N LYS A 294 -12.82 20.44 12.36
CA LYS A 294 -12.79 21.06 13.70
C LYS A 294 -11.51 20.74 14.46
N VAL A 295 -11.00 19.51 14.34
CA VAL A 295 -9.74 19.09 14.95
C VAL A 295 -8.55 19.75 14.27
N LEU A 296 -8.60 19.98 12.95
CA LEU A 296 -7.58 20.75 12.23
C LEU A 296 -7.53 22.21 12.72
N GLN A 297 -8.67 22.82 13.02
CA GLN A 297 -8.72 24.15 13.65
C GLN A 297 -8.15 24.12 15.08
N LEU A 298 -8.42 23.06 15.86
CA LEU A 298 -7.80 22.87 17.17
C LEU A 298 -6.27 22.83 17.08
N HIS A 299 -5.69 22.16 16.08
CA HIS A 299 -4.23 22.15 15.86
C HIS A 299 -3.65 23.55 15.65
N LYS A 300 -4.34 24.40 14.88
CA LYS A 300 -3.93 25.80 14.68
C LYS A 300 -3.94 26.56 16.01
N ASN A 301 -5.01 26.43 16.78
CA ASN A 301 -5.13 27.05 18.10
C ASN A 301 -4.05 26.56 19.08
N ILE A 302 -3.68 25.29 19.04
CA ILE A 302 -2.59 24.73 19.85
C ILE A 302 -1.23 25.32 19.44
N SER A 303 -1.00 25.50 18.14
CA SER A 303 0.24 26.05 17.60
C SER A 303 0.43 27.53 17.94
N GLU A 304 -0.68 28.27 18.11
CA GLU A 304 -0.71 29.68 18.48
C GLU A 304 -0.81 29.92 20.00
N LEU A 305 -0.85 28.86 20.81
CA LEU A 305 -1.02 28.95 22.26
C LEU A 305 0.23 29.56 22.92
N VAL A 306 0.04 30.70 23.58
CA VAL A 306 1.04 31.38 24.39
C VAL A 306 0.60 31.39 25.85
N ILE A 307 1.46 30.90 26.75
CA ILE A 307 1.18 30.84 28.19
C ILE A 307 2.19 31.70 28.93
N ASN A 308 1.68 32.63 29.75
CA ASN A 308 2.49 33.52 30.57
C ASN A 308 2.67 32.95 31.97
N GLN A 309 3.90 32.54 32.30
CA GLN A 309 4.29 32.07 33.63
C GLN A 309 5.37 33.00 34.22
N ASN A 310 5.01 33.81 35.23
CA ASN A 310 5.92 34.73 35.93
C ASN A 310 6.74 35.66 34.99
N GLY A 311 6.11 36.14 33.90
CA GLY A 311 6.76 37.01 32.91
C GLY A 311 7.58 36.27 31.85
N THR A 312 7.60 34.93 31.87
CA THR A 312 8.14 34.10 30.79
C THR A 312 6.99 33.60 29.92
N GLU A 313 7.08 33.84 28.62
CA GLU A 313 6.16 33.25 27.63
C GLU A 313 6.60 31.83 27.30
N ILE A 314 5.63 30.91 27.27
CA ILE A 314 5.83 29.50 26.94
C ILE A 314 4.93 29.17 25.75
N GLN A 315 5.55 28.68 24.68
CA GLN A 315 4.88 28.24 23.47
C GLN A 315 5.14 26.74 23.22
N LEU A 316 4.41 26.15 22.27
CA LEU A 316 4.63 24.75 21.89
C LEU A 316 6.07 24.50 21.44
N ASP A 317 6.62 25.46 20.70
CA ASP A 317 7.96 25.43 20.14
C ASP A 317 9.09 25.38 21.18
N ASP A 318 8.82 25.79 22.42
CA ASP A 318 9.76 25.77 23.54
C ASP A 318 9.83 24.39 24.22
N ILE A 319 8.82 23.55 24.03
CA ILE A 319 8.67 22.28 24.75
C ILE A 319 8.67 21.05 23.84
N CYS A 320 8.37 21.22 22.55
CA CYS A 320 8.18 20.09 21.64
C CYS A 320 9.51 19.50 21.17
N LEU A 321 9.52 18.20 20.93
CA LEU A 321 10.59 17.54 20.20
C LEU A 321 10.52 17.94 18.72
N LYS A 322 11.60 18.52 18.19
CA LYS A 322 11.66 18.96 16.79
C LYS A 322 12.35 17.94 15.88
N ILE A 323 11.73 17.64 14.74
CA ILE A 323 12.32 16.86 13.64
C ILE A 323 12.47 17.81 12.44
N ASN A 324 13.70 18.03 12.00
CA ASN A 324 14.02 18.98 10.93
C ASN A 324 13.44 20.39 11.16
N GLY A 325 13.45 20.85 12.43
CA GLY A 325 12.94 22.16 12.82
C GLY A 325 11.44 22.23 13.11
N THR A 326 10.67 21.18 12.80
CA THR A 326 9.21 21.13 13.00
C THR A 326 8.86 20.31 14.23
N CYS A 327 7.93 20.77 15.08
CA CYS A 327 7.41 19.98 16.19
C CYS A 327 6.83 18.64 15.71
N LYS A 328 7.24 17.54 16.36
CA LYS A 328 6.69 16.21 16.12
C LYS A 328 5.29 16.11 16.72
N ILE A 329 4.29 16.41 15.90
CA ILE A 329 2.86 16.28 16.21
C ILE A 329 2.28 15.09 15.46
N GLU A 330 1.70 14.13 16.18
CA GLU A 330 1.02 13.00 15.58
C GLU A 330 -0.50 13.17 15.71
N SER A 331 -1.19 13.13 14.57
CA SER A 331 -2.64 13.22 14.46
C SER A 331 -3.05 12.70 13.08
N VAL A 332 -4.30 12.28 12.91
CA VAL A 332 -4.84 11.87 11.61
C VAL A 332 -4.69 12.96 10.53
N LEU A 333 -4.68 14.24 10.93
CA LEU A 333 -4.50 15.37 10.02
C LEU A 333 -3.10 15.40 9.37
N GLN A 334 -2.12 14.64 9.87
CA GLN A 334 -0.82 14.50 9.22
C GLN A 334 -0.88 13.71 7.91
N TYR A 335 -1.89 12.84 7.72
CA TYR A 335 -2.15 12.23 6.41
C TYR A 335 -2.53 13.25 5.33
N PHE A 336 -2.94 14.44 5.75
CA PHE A 336 -3.24 15.59 4.90
C PHE A 336 -2.17 16.70 5.07
N GLN A 337 -1.01 16.37 5.65
CA GLN A 337 0.10 17.30 5.90
C GLN A 337 -0.33 18.55 6.68
N MET A 338 -1.30 18.41 7.60
CA MET A 338 -1.91 19.52 8.33
C MET A 338 -2.49 20.64 7.44
N SER A 339 -2.93 20.31 6.22
CA SER A 339 -3.47 21.26 5.25
C SER A 339 -4.98 21.11 5.06
N GLN A 340 -5.68 22.24 5.13
CA GLN A 340 -7.12 22.31 4.83
C GLN A 340 -7.36 21.98 3.34
N ASP A 341 -6.53 22.50 2.44
CA ASP A 341 -6.66 22.26 1.00
C ASP A 341 -6.51 20.77 0.65
N ASN A 342 -5.62 20.05 1.36
CA ASN A 342 -5.46 18.61 1.16
C ASN A 342 -6.65 17.82 1.72
N LEU A 343 -7.22 18.23 2.86
CA LEU A 343 -8.43 17.63 3.42
C LEU A 343 -9.66 17.89 2.54
N ASP A 344 -9.72 19.04 1.88
CA ASP A 344 -10.79 19.43 0.96
C ASP A 344 -10.59 18.93 -0.47
N LYS A 345 -9.45 18.30 -0.76
CA LYS A 345 -9.14 17.80 -2.09
C LYS A 345 -10.12 16.69 -2.46
N CYS A 346 -10.77 16.87 -3.61
CA CYS A 346 -11.62 15.90 -4.25
C CYS A 346 -11.40 15.99 -5.75
N VAL A 347 -11.19 14.84 -6.39
CA VAL A 347 -10.86 14.73 -7.81
C VAL A 347 -11.81 13.78 -8.53
N THR A 348 -12.14 14.10 -9.78
CA THR A 348 -12.95 13.26 -10.67
C THR A 348 -12.08 12.28 -11.46
N ASN A 349 -12.72 11.33 -12.14
CA ASN A 349 -12.05 10.31 -12.96
C ASN A 349 -11.37 10.85 -14.24
N ILE A 350 -11.41 12.17 -14.43
CA ILE A 350 -10.72 12.88 -15.52
C ILE A 350 -9.77 13.96 -14.97
N ASP A 351 -9.37 13.84 -13.71
CA ASP A 351 -8.41 14.74 -13.03
C ASP A 351 -8.91 16.20 -12.88
N GLU A 352 -10.22 16.39 -12.76
CA GLU A 352 -10.83 17.70 -12.42
C GLU A 352 -11.18 17.77 -10.93
N LYS A 353 -11.23 18.98 -10.37
CA LYS A 353 -11.74 19.20 -9.01
C LYS A 353 -13.23 18.85 -8.95
N CYS A 354 -13.67 18.14 -7.92
CA CYS A 354 -15.11 17.87 -7.71
C CYS A 354 -15.92 19.15 -7.44
N GLY A 355 -17.18 19.14 -7.84
CA GLY A 355 -18.09 20.26 -7.72
C GLY A 355 -19.35 20.08 -8.57
N PRO A 356 -20.33 20.99 -8.44
CA PRO A 356 -21.59 20.92 -9.19
C PRO A 356 -21.39 21.00 -10.71
N ASP A 357 -20.36 21.71 -11.15
CA ASP A 357 -20.05 21.98 -12.55
C ASP A 357 -18.91 21.11 -13.10
N SER A 358 -18.43 20.14 -12.33
CA SER A 358 -17.29 19.30 -12.71
C SER A 358 -17.67 18.27 -13.75
N PHE A 359 -16.76 18.02 -14.70
CA PHE A 359 -16.92 16.91 -15.63
C PHE A 359 -16.39 15.61 -14.99
N GLY A 360 -17.05 14.50 -15.33
CA GLY A 360 -16.72 13.18 -14.80
C GLY A 360 -17.40 12.86 -13.46
N SER A 361 -17.17 11.65 -12.98
CA SER A 361 -17.64 11.17 -11.68
C SER A 361 -16.55 11.35 -10.63
N ARG A 362 -16.94 11.60 -9.37
CA ARG A 362 -16.00 11.59 -8.24
C ARG A 362 -15.18 10.30 -8.25
N ALA A 363 -13.87 10.45 -8.32
CA ALA A 363 -12.93 9.33 -8.29
C ALA A 363 -12.36 9.13 -6.89
N GLU A 364 -11.70 10.16 -6.36
CA GLU A 364 -11.01 10.07 -5.08
C GLU A 364 -11.18 11.35 -4.25
N ASP A 365 -11.35 11.21 -2.93
CA ASP A 365 -11.46 12.29 -1.95
C ASP A 365 -10.78 11.95 -0.60
N TRP A 366 -11.14 12.65 0.46
CA TRP A 366 -10.57 12.43 1.79
C TRP A 366 -10.77 11.01 2.34
N HIS A 367 -11.83 10.30 1.91
CA HIS A 367 -12.06 8.90 2.30
C HIS A 367 -10.94 8.01 1.77
N ASP A 368 -10.55 8.16 0.50
CA ASP A 368 -9.47 7.38 -0.10
C ASP A 368 -8.12 7.70 0.54
N GLN A 369 -7.92 8.94 0.99
CA GLN A 369 -6.73 9.29 1.76
C GLN A 369 -6.68 8.56 3.09
N ILE A 370 -7.77 8.56 3.87
CA ILE A 370 -7.82 7.80 5.13
C ILE A 370 -7.66 6.30 4.87
N LEU A 371 -8.36 5.72 3.89
CA LEU A 371 -8.29 4.30 3.57
C LEU A 371 -6.88 3.88 3.14
N GLY A 372 -6.26 4.69 2.27
CA GLY A 372 -4.91 4.45 1.78
C GLY A 372 -3.85 4.61 2.86
N CYS A 373 -3.88 5.70 3.63
CA CYS A 373 -2.88 5.97 4.66
C CYS A 373 -3.01 5.09 5.89
N THR A 374 -4.23 4.67 6.26
CA THR A 374 -4.40 3.67 7.32
C THR A 374 -3.97 2.26 6.90
N ARG A 375 -3.91 1.99 5.58
CA ARG A 375 -3.39 0.76 5.01
C ARG A 375 -1.88 0.80 4.83
N ASN A 376 -1.32 1.88 4.29
CA ASN A 376 0.10 2.07 4.08
C ASN A 376 0.52 3.50 4.45
N PRO A 377 0.85 3.78 5.73
CA PRO A 377 1.16 5.13 6.19
C PRO A 377 2.50 5.66 5.66
N PHE A 378 3.29 4.82 4.99
CA PHE A 378 4.60 5.19 4.46
C PHE A 378 4.59 5.55 2.98
N THR A 379 3.44 5.46 2.30
CA THR A 379 3.38 5.79 0.87
C THR A 379 3.67 7.27 0.62
N LYS A 380 4.52 7.52 -0.39
CA LYS A 380 4.84 8.85 -0.90
C LYS A 380 3.76 9.41 -1.81
N SER A 381 2.82 8.57 -2.27
CA SER A 381 1.68 8.96 -3.10
C SER A 381 0.56 7.95 -2.93
N ASN A 382 -0.60 8.42 -2.49
CA ASN A 382 -1.81 7.64 -2.35
C ASN A 382 -2.85 8.07 -3.38
N GLY A 383 -3.59 7.08 -3.91
CA GLY A 383 -4.57 7.28 -4.98
C GLY A 383 -3.94 7.52 -6.35
N TYR A 384 -4.64 7.10 -7.41
CA TYR A 384 -4.21 7.34 -8.79
C TYR A 384 -4.46 8.80 -9.19
N TYR A 385 -5.59 9.36 -8.76
CA TYR A 385 -6.00 10.74 -9.08
C TYR A 385 -5.59 11.72 -7.97
N LEU A 386 -5.67 11.30 -6.71
CA LEU A 386 -5.47 12.13 -5.54
C LEU A 386 -4.00 12.54 -5.36
N LYS A 387 -3.07 11.59 -5.55
CA LYS A 387 -1.61 11.80 -5.52
C LYS A 387 -1.12 12.55 -4.26
N LEU A 388 -1.72 12.26 -3.11
CA LEU A 388 -1.32 12.86 -1.82
C LEU A 388 -0.40 11.91 -1.04
N PRO A 389 0.70 12.37 -0.41
CA PRO A 389 1.52 11.51 0.42
C PRO A 389 0.80 11.15 1.73
N CYS A 390 1.11 10.00 2.31
CA CYS A 390 0.68 9.65 3.68
C CYS A 390 1.69 10.08 4.75
N LEU A 391 2.85 10.56 4.32
CA LEU A 391 3.89 11.07 5.21
C LEU A 391 3.44 12.38 5.87
N SER A 392 3.81 12.52 7.14
CA SER A 392 3.64 13.75 7.92
C SER A 392 4.44 14.93 7.34
N THR A 393 4.20 16.12 7.87
CA THR A 393 4.99 17.34 7.56
C THR A 393 6.49 17.19 7.86
N TYR A 394 6.89 16.20 8.65
CA TYR A 394 8.28 15.85 8.95
C TYR A 394 8.75 14.56 8.25
N ASN A 395 8.10 14.18 7.15
CA ASN A 395 8.46 13.06 6.26
C ASN A 395 8.53 11.69 6.95
N LYS A 396 7.63 11.44 7.89
CA LYS A 396 7.49 10.13 8.54
C LYS A 396 6.06 9.63 8.44
N GLY A 397 5.88 8.34 8.21
CA GLY A 397 4.56 7.72 8.32
C GLY A 397 4.10 7.70 9.76
N ILE A 398 2.79 7.83 9.97
CA ILE A 398 2.16 7.77 11.28
C ILE A 398 1.20 6.62 11.31
N LEU A 399 1.29 5.79 12.32
CA LEU A 399 0.52 4.56 12.39
C LEU A 399 -0.89 4.82 12.91
N PRO A 400 -1.93 4.13 12.39
CA PRO A 400 -3.31 4.30 12.86
C PRO A 400 -3.45 4.18 14.38
N GLY A 401 -2.77 3.22 15.01
CA GLY A 401 -2.81 3.05 16.47
C GLY A 401 -2.20 4.18 17.29
N ARG A 402 -1.39 5.07 16.67
CA ARG A 402 -0.87 6.27 17.34
C ARG A 402 -1.93 7.37 17.39
N ILE A 403 -2.79 7.45 16.39
CA ILE A 403 -3.70 8.58 16.13
C ILE A 403 -5.19 8.27 16.34
N PHE A 404 -5.54 7.00 16.46
CA PHE A 404 -6.90 6.53 16.72
C PHE A 404 -6.93 5.64 17.97
N ASP A 405 -8.03 5.71 18.72
CA ASP A 405 -8.39 4.72 19.74
C ASP A 405 -9.55 3.86 19.25
N GLY A 406 -9.56 2.58 19.65
CA GLY A 406 -10.59 1.65 19.19
C GLY A 406 -10.63 1.46 17.67
N PHE A 407 -9.52 1.74 16.97
CA PHE A 407 -9.47 1.67 15.51
C PHE A 407 -9.73 0.26 15.01
N GLN A 408 -10.76 0.09 14.18
CA GLN A 408 -11.03 -1.17 13.49
C GLN A 408 -11.28 -0.90 12.02
N ARG A 409 -10.76 -1.82 11.19
CA ARG A 409 -10.94 -1.80 9.75
C ARG A 409 -11.38 -3.18 9.30
N THR A 410 -12.46 -3.21 8.55
CA THR A 410 -12.98 -4.41 7.89
C THR A 410 -13.17 -4.13 6.41
N LYS A 411 -13.71 -5.10 5.67
CA LYS A 411 -14.08 -4.90 4.26
C LYS A 411 -15.19 -3.86 4.07
N TYR A 412 -16.07 -3.70 5.06
CA TYR A 412 -17.29 -2.88 4.94
C TYR A 412 -17.28 -1.65 5.82
N ASN A 413 -16.46 -1.62 6.88
CA ASN A 413 -16.49 -0.54 7.87
C ASN A 413 -15.06 -0.12 8.25
N ILE A 414 -14.89 1.18 8.50
CA ILE A 414 -13.76 1.77 9.21
C ILE A 414 -14.29 2.58 10.38
N THR A 415 -13.75 2.33 11.57
CA THR A 415 -14.26 2.94 12.81
C THR A 415 -13.11 3.32 13.74
N ALA A 416 -13.31 4.38 14.51
CA ALA A 416 -12.47 4.77 15.63
C ALA A 416 -13.34 5.41 16.73
N ASP A 417 -13.16 4.95 17.96
CA ASP A 417 -13.88 5.45 19.13
C ASP A 417 -13.40 6.85 19.55
N ALA A 418 -12.12 7.14 19.30
CA ALA A 418 -11.51 8.43 19.62
C ALA A 418 -10.41 8.82 18.64
N LEU A 419 -10.19 10.13 18.50
CA LEU A 419 -9.03 10.71 17.83
C LEU A 419 -7.97 11.07 18.88
N LYS A 420 -6.70 10.83 18.58
CA LYS A 420 -5.57 11.20 19.42
C LYS A 420 -4.69 12.23 18.73
N ILE A 421 -4.36 13.29 19.47
CA ILE A 421 -3.30 14.24 19.14
C ILE A 421 -2.17 14.00 20.13
N ARG A 422 -0.97 13.71 19.64
CA ARG A 422 0.23 13.51 20.46
C ARG A 422 1.28 14.54 20.12
N LEU A 423 1.73 15.28 21.13
CA LEU A 423 2.80 16.26 21.01
C LEU A 423 4.02 15.68 21.73
N ALA A 424 5.05 15.28 20.98
CA ALA A 424 6.26 14.76 21.59
C ALA A 424 7.01 15.89 22.31
N ILE A 425 7.54 15.62 23.50
CA ILE A 425 8.22 16.59 24.36
C ILE A 425 9.74 16.41 24.22
N GLU A 426 10.47 17.52 24.16
CA GLU A 426 11.94 17.54 24.11
C GLU A 426 12.55 16.99 25.42
N ASN A 427 13.60 16.17 25.31
CA ASN A 427 14.15 15.47 26.47
C ASN A 427 14.83 16.41 27.48
N SER A 428 15.48 17.49 27.03
CA SER A 428 16.09 18.48 27.93
C SER A 428 15.03 19.16 28.81
N THR A 429 13.87 19.48 28.23
CA THR A 429 12.75 20.08 28.96
C THR A 429 12.21 19.16 30.06
N LEU A 430 12.30 17.83 29.88
CA LEU A 430 11.89 16.86 30.91
C LEU A 430 12.81 16.86 32.14
N THR A 431 14.10 17.15 31.96
CA THR A 431 15.11 17.14 33.02
C THR A 431 15.31 18.51 33.66
N GLU A 432 15.19 19.57 32.88
CA GLU A 432 15.57 20.93 33.29
C GLU A 432 14.36 21.78 33.73
N ASP A 433 13.19 21.56 33.15
CA ASP A 433 12.04 22.45 33.39
C ASP A 433 10.67 21.76 33.24
N PHE A 434 10.45 20.73 34.07
CA PHE A 434 9.17 20.03 34.13
C PHE A 434 8.01 20.96 34.55
N SER A 435 8.31 22.14 35.12
CA SER A 435 7.31 23.13 35.51
C SER A 435 6.66 23.81 34.29
N LYS A 436 7.44 24.13 33.25
CA LYS A 436 6.91 24.64 31.97
C LYS A 436 5.95 23.66 31.31
N ILE A 437 6.28 22.36 31.32
CA ILE A 437 5.42 21.32 30.74
C ILE A 437 4.07 21.27 31.46
N LYS A 438 4.07 21.35 32.80
CA LYS A 438 2.82 21.36 33.58
C LYS A 438 1.96 22.59 33.30
N GLU A 439 2.56 23.77 33.24
CA GLU A 439 1.80 24.99 32.97
C GLU A 439 1.29 25.00 31.53
N PHE A 440 2.11 24.52 30.57
CA PHE A 440 1.67 24.34 29.19
C PHE A 440 0.50 23.37 29.09
N GLN A 441 0.59 22.20 29.75
CA GLN A 441 -0.49 21.23 29.81
C GLN A 441 -1.78 21.85 30.33
N LYS A 442 -1.72 22.67 31.40
CA LYS A 442 -2.89 23.31 31.99
C LYS A 442 -3.55 24.31 31.04
N GLY A 443 -2.75 25.14 30.37
CA GLY A 443 -3.26 26.05 29.34
C GLY A 443 -3.84 25.29 28.14
N LEU A 444 -3.20 24.20 27.73
CA LEU A 444 -3.70 23.29 26.70
C LEU A 444 -5.05 22.69 27.09
N THR A 445 -5.21 22.17 28.31
CA THR A 445 -6.49 21.64 28.81
C THR A 445 -7.60 22.70 28.75
N THR A 446 -7.28 23.95 29.12
CA THR A 446 -8.25 25.06 29.06
C THR A 446 -8.63 25.42 27.62
N LEU A 447 -7.65 25.42 26.71
CA LEU A 447 -7.88 25.66 25.29
C LEU A 447 -8.78 24.58 24.68
N VAL A 448 -8.50 23.30 24.97
CA VAL A 448 -9.32 22.17 24.47
C VAL A 448 -10.73 22.22 25.07
N GLN A 449 -10.87 22.57 26.35
CA GLN A 449 -12.19 22.76 26.98
C GLN A 449 -13.02 23.83 26.27
N ASN A 450 -12.41 24.98 25.98
CA ASN A 450 -13.09 26.07 25.30
C ASN A 450 -13.48 25.69 23.87
N TRP A 451 -12.57 25.03 23.14
CA TRP A 451 -12.85 24.50 21.81
C TRP A 451 -14.00 23.50 21.82
N ALA A 452 -14.03 22.57 22.77
CA ALA A 452 -15.10 21.57 22.89
C ALA A 452 -16.46 22.25 23.14
N ASN A 453 -16.51 23.24 24.04
CA ASN A 453 -17.72 24.01 24.33
C ASN A 453 -18.24 24.81 23.13
N GLN A 454 -17.34 25.37 22.31
CA GLN A 454 -17.68 26.19 21.14
C GLN A 454 -18.06 25.36 19.91
N SER A 455 -17.62 24.11 19.84
CA SER A 455 -17.78 23.26 18.66
C SER A 455 -19.24 22.84 18.39
N GLY A 456 -20.18 23.14 19.29
CA GLY A 456 -21.60 22.80 19.15
C GLY A 456 -21.91 21.29 19.11
N ALA A 457 -20.88 20.45 19.33
CA ALA A 457 -20.94 19.00 19.37
C ALA A 457 -20.58 18.53 20.78
N THR A 458 -21.12 17.39 21.21
CA THR A 458 -20.88 16.75 22.52
C THR A 458 -19.53 16.02 22.54
N PHE A 459 -18.46 16.72 22.19
CA PHE A 459 -17.11 16.18 22.32
C PHE A 459 -16.72 16.11 23.80
N ASN A 460 -16.24 14.95 24.24
CA ASN A 460 -15.47 14.87 25.47
C ASN A 460 -14.00 14.72 25.13
N PHE A 461 -13.15 15.10 26.08
CA PHE A 461 -11.72 14.99 25.89
C PHE A 461 -11.01 14.69 27.21
N THR A 462 -9.80 14.17 27.07
CA THR A 462 -8.84 14.03 28.17
C THR A 462 -7.48 14.53 27.71
N THR A 463 -6.73 15.12 28.63
CA THR A 463 -5.35 15.55 28.40
C THR A 463 -4.42 14.88 29.41
N SER A 464 -3.41 14.15 28.95
CA SER A 464 -2.47 13.41 29.79
C SER A 464 -1.02 13.68 29.36
N VAL A 465 -0.07 13.40 30.25
CA VAL A 465 1.35 13.26 29.92
C VAL A 465 1.69 11.78 30.03
N GLU A 466 2.10 11.19 28.93
CA GLU A 466 2.39 9.76 28.81
C GLU A 466 3.84 9.53 28.40
N PHE A 467 4.37 8.33 28.66
CA PHE A 467 5.58 7.91 27.97
C PHE A 467 5.21 7.55 26.53
N MET A 468 6.02 7.99 25.59
CA MET A 468 5.85 7.64 24.19
C MET A 468 5.92 6.11 24.04
N ASP A 469 4.86 5.53 23.50
CA ASP A 469 4.83 4.13 23.03
C ASP A 469 4.96 4.14 21.50
N PRO A 470 6.17 3.92 20.95
CA PRO A 470 6.36 3.92 19.51
C PRO A 470 5.63 2.76 18.81
N TYR A 471 5.17 1.75 19.57
CA TYR A 471 4.57 0.54 19.05
C TYR A 471 3.18 0.25 19.65
N PRO A 472 2.18 1.15 19.45
CA PRO A 472 0.87 1.00 20.05
C PRO A 472 0.18 -0.27 19.54
N ARG A 473 -0.52 -0.95 20.45
CA ARG A 473 -1.35 -2.10 20.11
C ARG A 473 -2.61 -1.63 19.39
N THR A 474 -2.81 -2.08 18.16
CA THR A 474 -4.11 -2.01 17.47
C THR A 474 -4.83 -3.35 17.61
N THR A 475 -6.06 -3.34 18.09
CA THR A 475 -6.94 -4.52 18.06
C THR A 475 -7.56 -4.62 16.68
N ILE A 476 -7.01 -5.46 15.81
CA ILE A 476 -7.80 -5.97 14.68
C ILE A 476 -8.75 -7.00 15.30
N ALA A 477 -10.02 -6.64 15.45
CA ALA A 477 -11.01 -7.58 15.93
C ALA A 477 -11.09 -8.75 14.93
N PRO A 478 -10.93 -10.02 15.36
CA PRO A 478 -11.37 -11.13 14.53
C PRO A 478 -12.86 -10.95 14.28
N ALA A 479 -13.31 -11.22 13.05
CA ALA A 479 -14.71 -11.09 12.68
C ALA A 479 -15.57 -11.89 13.69
N THR A 480 -16.28 -11.20 14.57
CA THR A 480 -17.22 -11.86 15.46
C THR A 480 -18.36 -12.39 14.60
N THR A 481 -18.32 -13.68 14.28
CA THR A 481 -19.47 -14.43 13.81
C THR A 481 -20.51 -14.46 14.93
N LYS A 482 -21.37 -13.44 14.99
CA LYS A 482 -22.68 -13.61 15.62
C LYS A 482 -23.48 -14.55 14.73
N ALA A 483 -23.38 -15.84 15.03
CA ALA A 483 -24.27 -16.85 14.53
C ALA A 483 -25.68 -16.55 15.04
N THR A 484 -26.44 -15.75 14.27
CA THR A 484 -27.88 -15.67 14.44
C THR A 484 -28.48 -16.87 13.72
N THR A 485 -28.63 -17.97 14.45
CA THR A 485 -29.41 -19.12 14.03
C THR A 485 -30.85 -18.68 13.76
N THR A 486 -31.28 -18.70 12.50
CA THR A 486 -32.69 -18.82 12.13
C THR A 486 -32.85 -19.85 11.00
N PRO A 487 -33.97 -20.60 10.97
CA PRO A 487 -34.01 -21.91 10.36
C PRO A 487 -34.12 -21.87 8.84
N SER A 488 -33.53 -22.89 8.23
CA SER A 488 -33.66 -23.21 6.81
C SER A 488 -35.11 -23.42 6.41
N ASN A 489 -35.52 -22.73 5.33
CA ASN A 489 -36.57 -23.23 4.47
C ASN A 489 -36.07 -23.13 3.02
N GLY A 490 -36.03 -24.28 2.36
CA GLY A 490 -35.39 -24.46 1.08
C GLY A 490 -36.08 -23.71 -0.05
N SER A 491 -35.28 -23.20 -0.98
CA SER A 491 -35.69 -22.96 -2.36
C SER A 491 -34.48 -23.03 -3.28
N LYS A 492 -34.73 -23.63 -4.44
CA LYS A 492 -33.79 -24.21 -5.39
C LYS A 492 -32.84 -23.17 -6.01
N ILE A 493 -31.58 -23.57 -6.14
CA ILE A 493 -30.54 -22.88 -6.91
C ILE A 493 -30.85 -23.06 -8.39
N MET A 494 -31.04 -21.95 -9.11
CA MET A 494 -31.04 -21.91 -10.57
C MET A 494 -29.91 -20.97 -10.99
N CYS A 495 -28.89 -21.55 -11.64
CA CYS A 495 -27.73 -20.83 -12.15
C CYS A 495 -28.15 -19.75 -13.15
N CYS A 496 -27.72 -18.51 -12.94
CA CYS A 496 -27.69 -17.47 -13.96
C CYS A 496 -26.25 -16.97 -14.09
N PHE A 497 -25.62 -17.34 -15.20
CA PHE A 497 -24.37 -16.75 -15.69
C PHE A 497 -24.62 -15.29 -16.13
N PRO A 498 -23.64 -14.38 -15.99
CA PRO A 498 -23.86 -12.95 -16.18
C PRO A 498 -23.91 -12.55 -17.67
N TYR A 499 -24.97 -11.82 -18.00
CA TYR A 499 -25.04 -10.89 -19.13
C TYR A 499 -24.03 -9.75 -18.90
N MET A 500 -22.85 -9.85 -19.51
CA MET A 500 -21.90 -8.73 -19.64
C MET A 500 -21.08 -8.92 -20.93
N LEU A 501 -21.79 -8.96 -22.05
CA LEU A 501 -21.19 -8.88 -23.39
C LEU A 501 -22.27 -8.37 -24.35
N LEU A 502 -22.52 -7.05 -24.40
CA LEU A 502 -23.21 -6.33 -25.49
C LEU A 502 -23.44 -4.85 -25.15
N VAL A 503 -22.38 -4.10 -24.84
CA VAL A 503 -22.38 -2.62 -25.01
C VAL A 503 -20.98 -2.22 -25.42
N LEU A 504 -20.61 -2.43 -26.70
CA LEU A 504 -19.47 -1.79 -27.37
C LEU A 504 -19.38 -2.13 -28.87
N ILE A 505 -20.53 -2.20 -29.57
CA ILE A 505 -20.56 -2.15 -31.04
C ILE A 505 -21.74 -1.28 -31.47
N ALA A 506 -21.59 0.03 -31.34
CA ALA A 506 -22.47 1.02 -31.96
C ALA A 506 -21.76 2.37 -32.07
N GLN A 507 -20.58 2.37 -32.69
CA GLN A 507 -19.91 3.56 -33.22
C GLN A 507 -18.81 3.06 -34.15
N PHE A 508 -19.19 2.53 -35.32
CA PHE A 508 -18.41 2.40 -36.56
C PHE A 508 -19.22 1.54 -37.55
N ILE A 509 -20.33 2.10 -38.04
CA ILE A 509 -20.83 1.98 -39.42
C ILE A 509 -21.40 3.35 -39.78
#